data_AF-W5T2L8-F1
#
_entry.id   AF-W5T2L8-F1
#
_cell.length_a   1.000
_cell.length_b   1.000
_cell.length_c   1.000
_cell.angle_alpha   90.00
_cell.angle_beta   90.00
_cell.angle_gamma   90.00
#
_symmetry.space_group_name_H-M   'P 1'
#
loop_
_entity.id
_entity.type
_entity.pdbx_description
1 polymer ?
#
loop_
_entity_poly.entity_id
_entity_poly.type
_entity_poly.pdbx_seq_one_letter_code
_entity_poly.pdbx_strand_id
1 'polypeptide(L)'
;MTLSLVLASCSSGGVAEDPQSKFLSPIVNLGKGFLDVFVTFGYMVTGAFGIKVDTKESDIGKYFIDIESTMTSVKKKLQRVVIT
;
A
#
# COMPACT_ATOMS: atom_id res chain seq x y z
N MET A 1 36.90 43.04 13.51
CA MET A 1 36.73 42.24 12.27
C MET A 1 35.28 42.33 11.87
N THR A 2 35.00 43.22 10.92
CA THR A 2 33.66 43.52 10.43
C THR A 2 33.21 42.41 9.49
N LEU A 3 32.12 41.72 9.86
CA LEU A 3 31.51 40.65 9.07
C LEU A 3 30.84 41.28 7.84
N SER A 4 31.53 41.28 6.71
CA SER A 4 31.02 41.75 5.43
C SER A 4 30.00 40.76 4.88
N LEU A 5 28.71 41.04 5.12
CA LEU A 5 27.59 40.38 4.47
C LEU A 5 27.53 40.86 3.00
N VAL A 6 28.22 40.16 2.10
CA VAL A 6 28.18 40.43 0.67
C VAL A 6 26.86 39.92 0.11
N LEU A 7 25.87 40.82 0.08
CA LEU A 7 24.72 40.75 -0.81
C LEU A 7 25.16 41.14 -2.23
N ALA A 8 25.35 40.16 -3.12
CA ALA A 8 25.22 40.36 -4.56
C ALA A 8 25.37 39.04 -5.33
N SER A 9 24.27 38.50 -5.86
CA SER A 9 24.10 38.28 -7.31
C SER A 9 22.83 37.45 -7.58
N CYS A 10 21.81 38.12 -8.11
CA CYS A 10 20.72 37.49 -8.84
C CYS A 10 21.19 37.31 -10.29
N SER A 11 21.61 36.09 -10.66
CA SER A 11 21.43 35.55 -12.01
C SER A 11 22.00 34.13 -12.09
N SER A 12 21.16 33.23 -12.62
CA SER A 12 21.36 31.81 -12.96
C SER A 12 21.21 30.79 -11.82
N GLY A 13 19.96 30.37 -11.59
CA GLY A 13 19.61 28.96 -11.75
C GLY A 13 20.08 27.95 -10.72
N GLY A 14 20.40 28.36 -9.49
CA GLY A 14 20.68 27.43 -8.40
C GLY A 14 19.79 27.71 -7.20
N VAL A 15 18.58 27.16 -7.19
CA VAL A 15 17.89 26.96 -5.91
C VAL A 15 18.76 25.97 -5.16
N ALA A 16 19.61 26.47 -4.25
CA ALA A 16 20.29 25.61 -3.30
C ALA A 16 19.19 24.93 -2.49
N GLU A 17 18.89 23.68 -2.82
CA GLU A 17 17.93 22.87 -2.08
C GLU A 17 18.35 22.88 -0.62
N ASP A 18 17.50 23.45 0.23
CA ASP A 18 17.75 23.57 1.66
C ASP A 18 18.02 22.15 2.22
N PRO A 19 19.03 21.95 3.09
CA PRO A 19 19.34 20.64 3.64
C PRO A 19 18.11 19.92 4.24
N GLN A 20 17.13 20.67 4.76
CA GLN A 20 15.86 20.14 5.25
C GLN A 20 15.00 19.56 4.13
N SER A 21 14.91 20.20 2.96
CA SER A 21 14.12 19.68 1.83
C SER A 21 14.72 18.41 1.27
N LYS A 22 16.06 18.29 1.25
CA LYS A 22 16.75 17.06 0.84
C LYS A 22 16.49 15.89 1.80
N PHE A 23 16.38 16.17 3.09
CA PHE A 23 16.06 15.16 4.10
C PHE A 23 14.59 14.74 4.09
N LEU A 24 13.66 15.69 3.90
CA LEU A 24 12.22 15.44 3.93
C LEU A 24 11.68 14.83 2.63
N SER A 25 12.28 15.13 1.47
CA SER A 25 11.77 14.65 0.17
C SER A 25 11.71 13.12 0.05
N PRO A 26 12.74 12.35 0.46
CA PRO A 26 12.65 10.89 0.49
C PRO A 26 11.52 10.37 1.38
N ILE A 27 11.29 10.99 2.54
CA ILE A 27 10.24 10.61 3.49
C ILE A 27 8.85 10.86 2.89
N VAL A 28 8.65 12.01 2.25
CA VAL A 28 7.40 12.35 1.56
C VAL A 28 7.15 11.39 0.39
N ASN A 29 8.18 11.05 -0.38
CA ASN A 29 8.04 10.11 -1.50
C ASN A 29 7.75 8.69 -1.01
N LEU A 30 8.35 8.27 0.12
CA LEU A 30 8.03 7.00 0.77
C LEU A 30 6.57 6.98 1.25
N GLY A 31 6.10 8.06 1.88
CA GLY A 31 4.71 8.21 2.31
C GLY A 31 3.71 8.13 1.14
N LYS A 32 4.05 8.74 0.00
CA LYS A 32 3.24 8.64 -1.23
C LYS A 32 3.22 7.22 -1.78
N GLY A 33 4.37 6.55 -1.88
CA GLY A 33 4.45 5.17 -2.34
C GLY A 33 3.68 4.21 -1.44
N PHE A 34 3.76 4.40 -0.13
CA PHE A 34 2.97 3.63 0.83
C PHE A 34 1.47 3.84 0.65
N LEU A 35 1.02 5.11 0.53
CA LEU A 35 -0.39 5.42 0.31
C LEU A 35 -0.92 4.78 -0.97
N ASP A 36 -0.15 4.82 -2.06
CA ASP A 36 -0.53 4.22 -3.35
C ASP A 36 -0.72 2.70 -3.24
N VAL A 37 0.17 2.01 -2.53
CA VAL A 37 0.05 0.58 -2.25
C VAL A 37 -1.21 0.29 -1.43
N PHE A 38 -1.50 1.09 -0.40
CA PHE A 38 -2.69 0.90 0.44
C PHE A 38 -4.00 1.15 -0.32
N VAL A 39 -4.05 2.18 -1.15
CA VAL A 39 -5.21 2.49 -2.00
C VAL A 39 -5.45 1.36 -3.01
N THR A 40 -4.38 0.93 -3.68
CA THR A 40 -4.43 -0.19 -4.64
C THR A 40 -4.89 -1.48 -3.96
N PHE A 41 -4.36 -1.77 -2.76
CA PHE A 41 -4.80 -2.91 -1.97
C PHE A 41 -6.30 -2.81 -1.61
N GLY A 42 -6.78 -1.64 -1.18
CA GLY A 42 -8.20 -1.41 -0.91
C GLY A 42 -9.10 -1.67 -2.14
N TYR A 43 -8.67 -1.24 -3.33
CA TYR A 43 -9.38 -1.55 -4.58
C TYR A 43 -9.38 -3.04 -4.91
N MET A 44 -8.28 -3.75 -4.65
CA MET A 44 -8.24 -5.21 -4.82
C MET A 44 -9.16 -5.92 -3.83
N VAL A 45 -9.21 -5.48 -2.57
CA VAL A 45 -10.08 -6.08 -1.55
C VAL A 45 -11.56 -5.91 -1.91
N THR A 46 -11.95 -4.70 -2.32
CA THR A 46 -13.33 -4.40 -2.74
C THR A 46 -13.69 -5.06 -4.08
N GLY A 47 -12.76 -5.12 -5.03
CA GLY A 47 -12.98 -5.69 -6.36
C GLY A 47 -12.96 -7.22 -6.40
N ALA A 48 -11.89 -7.84 -5.89
CA ALA A 48 -11.68 -9.29 -5.97
C ALA A 48 -12.48 -10.08 -4.93
N PHE A 49 -12.59 -9.56 -3.70
CA PHE A 49 -13.33 -10.23 -2.63
C PHE A 49 -14.76 -9.69 -2.45
N GLY A 50 -15.12 -8.59 -3.10
CA GLY A 50 -16.44 -7.97 -2.95
C GLY A 50 -16.70 -7.39 -1.55
N ILE A 51 -15.67 -7.30 -0.70
CA ILE A 51 -15.78 -6.80 0.68
C ILE A 51 -15.83 -5.27 0.62
N LYS A 52 -17.01 -4.73 0.91
CA LYS A 52 -17.28 -3.29 0.96
C LYS A 52 -17.27 -2.79 2.39
N VAL A 53 -17.25 -1.46 2.57
CA VAL A 53 -17.27 -0.81 3.89
C VAL A 53 -18.48 -1.19 4.76
N ASP A 54 -19.59 -1.56 4.13
CA ASP A 54 -20.85 -1.96 4.76
C ASP A 54 -20.98 -3.49 4.93
N THR A 55 -19.98 -4.25 4.50
CA THR A 55 -19.98 -5.71 4.67
C THR A 55 -19.80 -6.04 6.15
N LYS A 56 -20.71 -6.84 6.71
CA LYS A 56 -20.62 -7.22 8.12
C LYS A 56 -19.44 -8.16 8.33
N GLU A 57 -18.76 -8.01 9.47
CA GLU A 57 -17.66 -8.91 9.86
C GLU A 57 -18.09 -10.39 9.86
N SER A 58 -19.34 -10.67 10.24
CA SER A 58 -19.92 -12.02 10.18
C SER A 58 -19.98 -12.59 8.77
N ASP A 59 -20.26 -11.75 7.77
CA ASP A 59 -20.40 -12.16 6.38
C ASP A 59 -19.02 -12.44 5.77
N ILE A 60 -18.00 -11.66 6.16
CA ILE A 60 -16.60 -11.91 5.83
C ILE A 60 -16.13 -13.24 6.44
N GLY A 61 -16.42 -13.46 7.72
CA GLY A 61 -16.09 -14.72 8.40
C GLY A 61 -16.74 -15.93 7.73
N LYS A 62 -18.03 -15.81 7.38
CA LYS A 62 -18.76 -16.85 6.66
C LYS A 62 -18.14 -17.14 5.29
N TYR A 63 -17.76 -16.12 4.53
CA TYR A 63 -17.13 -16.28 3.22
C TYR A 63 -15.87 -17.16 3.28
N PHE A 64 -14.99 -16.93 4.25
CA PHE A 64 -13.78 -17.75 4.41
C PHE A 64 -14.06 -19.16 4.92
N ILE A 65 -15.07 -19.35 5.77
CA ILE A 65 -15.53 -20.68 6.20
C ILE A 65 -16.07 -21.48 5.01
N ASP A 66 -16.85 -20.85 4.12
CA ASP A 66 -17.40 -21.51 2.94
C ASP A 66 -16.28 -21.96 1.97
N ILE A 67 -15.21 -21.15 1.83
CA ILE A 67 -14.00 -21.52 1.08
C ILE A 67 -13.32 -22.73 1.72
N GLU A 68 -13.09 -22.71 3.03
CA GLU A 68 -12.47 -23.80 3.78
C GLU A 68 -13.24 -25.11 3.60
N SER A 69 -14.55 -25.08 3.81
CA SER A 69 -15.45 -26.22 3.63
C SER A 69 -15.38 -26.79 2.20
N THR A 70 -15.38 -25.91 1.20
CA THR A 70 -15.26 -26.29 -0.22
C THR A 70 -13.92 -26.96 -0.51
N MET A 71 -12.81 -26.37 -0.05
CA MET A 71 -11.47 -26.93 -0.23
C MET A 71 -11.32 -28.29 0.46
N THR A 72 -11.87 -28.43 1.67
CA THR A 72 -11.91 -29.70 2.41
C THR A 72 -12.71 -30.76 1.64
N SER A 73 -13.85 -30.39 1.05
CA SER A 73 -14.67 -31.29 0.23
C SER A 73 -13.94 -31.74 -1.05
N VAL A 74 -13.31 -30.81 -1.77
CA VAL A 74 -12.51 -31.10 -2.97
C VAL A 74 -11.34 -32.02 -2.63
N LYS A 75 -10.59 -31.73 -1.56
CA LYS A 75 -9.49 -32.58 -1.08
C LYS A 75 -9.96 -34.02 -0.85
N LYS A 76 -11.06 -34.22 -0.13
CA LYS A 76 -11.63 -35.55 0.13
C LYS A 76 -12.03 -36.27 -1.16
N LYS A 77 -12.60 -35.56 -2.14
CA LYS A 77 -12.96 -36.13 -3.46
C LYS A 77 -11.72 -36.57 -4.22
N LEU A 78 -10.70 -35.71 -4.30
CA LEU A 78 -9.44 -36.04 -4.98
C LEU A 78 -8.74 -37.24 -4.34
N GLN A 79 -8.69 -37.31 -3.00
CA GLN A 79 -8.12 -38.45 -2.31
C GLN A 79 -8.83 -39.77 -2.66
N ARG A 80 -10.16 -39.76 -2.81
CA ARG A 80 -10.88 -40.96 -3.27
C ARG A 80 -10.50 -41.37 -4.69
N VAL A 81 -10.39 -40.41 -5.60
CA VAL A 81 -10.05 -40.66 -7.00
C VAL A 81 -8.61 -41.14 -7.17
N VAL A 82 -7.65 -40.60 -6.41
CA VAL A 82 -6.22 -40.94 -6.53
C VAL A 82 -5.85 -42.26 -5.85
N ILE A 83 -6.62 -42.68 -4.84
CA ILE A 83 -6.37 -43.93 -4.09
C ILE A 83 -7.12 -45.13 -4.72
N THR A 84 -7.98 -44.89 -5.71
CA THR A 84 -8.63 -45.95 -6.53
C THR A 84 -7.77 -46.24 -7.75
#